data_AF-A0A0Q1HAU6-F1
#
_entry.id   AF-A0A0Q1HAU6-F1
#
_cell.length_a   1.000
_cell.length_b   1.000
_cell.length_c   1.000
_cell.angle_alpha   90.00
_cell.angle_beta   90.00
_cell.angle_gamma   90.00
#
_symmetry.space_group_name_H-M   'P 1'
#
loop_
_entity.id
_entity.type
_entity.pdbx_description
1 polymer ?
#
loop_
_entity_poly.entity_id
_entity_poly.type
_entity_poly.pdbx_seq_one_letter_code
_entity_poly.pdbx_strand_id
1 'polypeptide(L)'
;MSDLTLFLIASGVVLFTVLFVLWIGKINSKWITLILDWFPAILFAYVIPAAFTHLSGIDLSKVFLHDLSRSWIIPFTILTVMSALSFKQLKIVGVKPIIVFGMGSLVIATLPVLLVLVFGFFNPENTTLFIGNGYWKGLIPIVGGWIGGSTSQLVLKELAETPEAIFLSILVLDNILVNIWTILMFQFIKKSNRINKAWGIDSEFPIVEPPESKGKVSLRILNLVTIGTIIIVMILASLISMSFLMGVVVLSIIGLLLGNLNPLWNHKLVLKLAGFSIILIMAILGLKLNFSNLSLPINLIFLVLIWLILHFLTMLITARLLKTNIAWVAIGSMANLGGISTAPAVTSAYKKELMPHAIVLAILSMVTGTSWGMLTIYLFGLL
;
A
#
# COMPACT_ATOMS: atom_id res chain seq x y z
N MET A 1 0.09 -31.13 4.63
CA MET A 1 -1.25 -31.02 3.99
C MET A 1 -1.03 -30.91 2.50
N SER A 2 -1.92 -31.42 1.64
CA SER A 2 -1.75 -31.23 0.19
C SER A 2 -1.98 -29.77 -0.21
N ASP A 3 -1.40 -29.35 -1.34
CA ASP A 3 -1.57 -27.98 -1.85
C ASP A 3 -3.05 -27.64 -2.10
N LEU A 4 -3.84 -28.62 -2.54
CA LEU A 4 -5.28 -28.46 -2.71
C LEU A 4 -5.97 -28.19 -1.36
N THR A 5 -5.61 -28.92 -0.30
CA THR A 5 -6.17 -28.67 1.03
C THR A 5 -5.80 -27.28 1.55
N LEU A 6 -4.54 -26.87 1.40
CA LEU A 6 -4.10 -25.53 1.81
C LEU A 6 -4.82 -24.43 1.03
N PHE A 7 -5.02 -24.62 -0.28
CA PHE A 7 -5.78 -23.70 -1.12
C PHE A 7 -7.24 -23.58 -0.69
N LEU A 8 -7.91 -24.69 -0.38
CA LEU A 8 -9.30 -24.70 0.10
C LEU A 8 -9.43 -24.02 1.46
N ILE A 9 -8.50 -24.26 2.38
CA ILE A 9 -8.47 -23.60 3.70
C ILE A 9 -8.27 -22.10 3.53
N ALA A 10 -7.25 -21.69 2.75
CA ALA A 10 -7.00 -20.28 2.47
C ALA A 10 -8.22 -19.59 1.86
N SER A 11 -8.87 -20.22 0.88
CA SER A 11 -10.07 -19.71 0.25
C SER A 11 -11.24 -19.59 1.22
N GLY A 12 -11.43 -20.57 2.10
CA GLY A 12 -12.46 -20.55 3.15
C GLY A 12 -12.23 -19.42 4.17
N VAL A 13 -10.99 -19.24 4.63
CA VAL A 13 -10.59 -18.16 5.55
C VAL A 13 -10.82 -16.79 4.90
N VAL A 14 -10.41 -16.62 3.64
CA VAL A 14 -10.61 -15.37 2.90
C VAL A 14 -12.08 -15.08 2.69
N LEU A 15 -12.87 -16.07 2.29
CA LEU A 15 -14.31 -15.92 2.10
C LEU A 15 -15.00 -15.50 3.40
N PHE A 16 -14.73 -16.22 4.50
CA PHE A 16 -15.24 -15.89 5.83
C PHE A 16 -14.87 -14.45 6.22
N THR A 17 -13.61 -14.09 6.04
CA THR A 17 -13.07 -12.76 6.35
C THR A 17 -13.79 -11.67 5.58
N VAL A 18 -13.95 -11.83 4.26
CA VAL A 18 -14.65 -10.85 3.40
C VAL A 18 -16.10 -10.70 3.84
N LEU A 19 -16.81 -11.81 4.09
CA LEU A 19 -18.20 -11.78 4.56
C LEU A 19 -18.32 -11.09 5.93
N PHE A 20 -17.41 -11.39 6.86
CA PHE A 20 -17.36 -10.76 8.18
C PHE A 20 -17.15 -9.25 8.06
N VAL A 21 -16.19 -8.79 7.26
CA VAL A 21 -15.89 -7.36 7.06
C VAL A 21 -17.09 -6.62 6.46
N LEU A 22 -17.76 -7.22 5.47
CA LEU A 22 -18.94 -6.65 4.84
C LEU A 22 -20.16 -6.63 5.78
N TRP A 23 -20.27 -7.61 6.67
CA TRP A 23 -21.32 -7.70 7.67
C TRP A 23 -21.10 -6.68 8.79
N ILE A 24 -19.94 -6.67 9.44
CA ILE A 24 -19.65 -5.79 10.58
C ILE A 24 -19.74 -4.31 10.20
N GLY A 25 -19.33 -3.96 8.97
CA GLY A 25 -19.42 -2.60 8.46
C GLY A 25 -20.85 -2.08 8.23
N LYS A 26 -21.87 -2.94 8.31
CA LYS A 26 -23.30 -2.57 8.20
C LYS A 26 -24.01 -2.50 9.55
N ILE A 27 -23.36 -2.91 10.64
CA ILE A 27 -24.02 -3.00 11.94
C ILE A 27 -24.05 -1.61 12.59
N ASN A 28 -25.26 -1.13 12.86
CA ASN A 28 -25.51 0.16 13.52
C ASN A 28 -25.72 -0.03 15.03
N SER A 29 -24.69 -0.50 15.73
CA SER A 29 -24.69 -0.62 17.19
C SER A 29 -23.64 0.30 17.79
N LYS A 30 -23.95 1.02 18.88
CA LYS A 30 -23.03 1.96 19.55
C LYS A 30 -21.68 1.30 19.89
N TRP A 31 -21.70 0.07 20.41
CA TRP A 31 -20.49 -0.68 20.76
C TRP A 31 -19.65 -1.01 19.53
N ILE A 32 -20.31 -1.42 18.44
CA ILE A 32 -19.62 -1.79 17.20
C ILE A 32 -19.07 -0.53 16.51
N THR A 33 -19.81 0.58 16.50
CA THR A 33 -19.30 1.85 15.97
C THR A 33 -18.06 2.31 16.75
N LEU A 34 -18.07 2.21 18.09
CA LEU A 34 -16.91 2.55 18.91
C LEU A 34 -15.68 1.69 18.59
N ILE A 35 -15.89 0.37 18.44
CA ILE A 35 -14.83 -0.54 17.97
C ILE A 35 -14.37 -0.13 16.58
N LEU A 36 -15.28 0.12 15.64
CA LEU A 36 -14.95 0.44 14.26
C LEU A 36 -14.25 1.80 14.12
N ASP A 37 -14.52 2.76 14.99
CA ASP A 37 -13.83 4.05 15.07
C ASP A 37 -12.38 3.87 15.47
N TRP A 38 -12.09 2.92 16.36
CA TRP A 38 -10.74 2.52 16.75
C TRP A 38 -10.16 1.38 15.89
N PHE A 39 -10.93 0.64 15.12
CA PHE A 39 -10.45 -0.51 14.36
C PHE A 39 -11.28 -0.65 13.09
N PRO A 40 -10.88 0.00 11.98
CA PRO A 40 -11.68 0.05 10.76
C PRO A 40 -12.10 -1.34 10.29
N ALA A 41 -13.31 -1.47 9.72
CA ALA A 41 -13.82 -2.77 9.27
C ALA A 41 -12.84 -3.49 8.34
N ILE A 42 -12.21 -2.75 7.42
CA ILE A 42 -11.22 -3.28 6.48
C ILE A 42 -9.94 -3.79 7.15
N LEU A 43 -9.61 -3.34 8.36
CA LEU A 43 -8.46 -3.83 9.12
C LEU A 43 -8.68 -5.28 9.57
N PHE A 44 -9.92 -5.70 9.81
CA PHE A 44 -10.24 -7.11 10.06
C PHE A 44 -9.94 -7.99 8.85
N ALA A 45 -10.03 -7.44 7.62
CA ALA A 45 -9.62 -8.17 6.43
C ALA A 45 -8.17 -8.62 6.55
N TYR A 46 -7.35 -7.81 7.18
CA TYR A 46 -5.94 -8.07 7.35
C TYR A 46 -5.63 -8.97 8.57
N VAL A 47 -6.29 -8.72 9.70
CA VAL A 47 -5.98 -9.37 10.98
C VAL A 47 -6.60 -10.76 11.14
N ILE A 48 -7.80 -11.02 10.60
CA ILE A 48 -8.45 -12.33 10.76
C ILE A 48 -7.64 -13.47 10.12
N PRO A 49 -7.17 -13.35 8.87
CA PRO A 49 -6.37 -14.41 8.24
C PRO A 49 -5.03 -14.63 8.95
N ALA A 50 -4.41 -13.56 9.44
CA ALA A 50 -3.17 -13.62 10.21
C ALA A 50 -3.37 -14.31 11.58
N ALA A 51 -4.45 -13.98 12.28
CA ALA A 51 -4.82 -14.65 13.52
C ALA A 51 -5.09 -16.13 13.28
N PHE A 52 -5.79 -16.48 12.19
CA PHE A 52 -6.06 -17.87 11.84
C PHE A 52 -4.78 -18.67 11.59
N THR A 53 -3.86 -18.15 10.77
CA THR A 53 -2.57 -18.83 10.48
C THR A 53 -1.75 -19.03 11.75
N HIS A 54 -1.67 -18.01 12.61
CA HIS A 54 -0.97 -18.10 13.89
C HIS A 54 -1.62 -19.11 14.86
N LEU A 55 -2.95 -19.06 15.05
CA LEU A 55 -3.66 -19.93 16.00
C LEU A 55 -3.74 -21.39 15.55
N SER A 56 -3.81 -21.62 14.23
CA SER A 56 -3.86 -22.99 13.67
C SER A 56 -2.48 -23.60 13.46
N GLY A 57 -1.42 -22.78 13.43
CA GLY A 57 -0.07 -23.22 13.05
C GLY A 57 0.07 -23.60 11.57
N ILE A 58 -0.93 -23.29 10.73
CA ILE A 58 -0.91 -23.60 9.30
C ILE A 58 -0.27 -22.44 8.53
N ASP A 59 0.86 -22.69 7.86
CA ASP A 59 1.50 -21.73 6.99
C ASP A 59 0.74 -21.61 5.65
N LEU A 60 0.11 -20.44 5.43
CA LEU A 60 -0.62 -20.10 4.21
C LEU A 60 0.11 -19.01 3.39
N SER A 61 1.39 -18.76 3.66
CA SER A 61 2.16 -17.70 3.00
C SER A 61 2.49 -17.99 1.52
N LYS A 62 2.52 -19.28 1.14
CA LYS A 62 2.93 -19.76 -0.20
C LYS A 62 1.79 -20.33 -1.05
N VAL A 63 0.52 -20.19 -0.61
CA VAL A 63 -0.62 -20.74 -1.36
C VAL A 63 -0.83 -20.02 -2.69
N PHE A 64 -1.29 -20.77 -3.71
CA PHE A 64 -1.56 -20.27 -5.07
C PHE A 64 -2.53 -19.07 -5.13
N LEU A 65 -3.35 -18.86 -4.08
CA LEU A 65 -4.24 -17.70 -3.98
C LEU A 65 -3.50 -16.36 -4.06
N HIS A 66 -2.22 -16.31 -3.63
CA HIS A 66 -1.38 -15.12 -3.76
C HIS A 66 -1.05 -14.80 -5.23
N ASP A 67 -0.79 -15.82 -6.04
CA ASP A 67 -0.52 -15.67 -7.47
C ASP A 67 -1.77 -15.28 -8.24
N LEU A 68 -2.93 -15.84 -7.87
CA LEU A 68 -4.23 -15.43 -8.39
C LEU A 68 -4.52 -13.96 -8.07
N SER A 69 -4.23 -13.53 -6.85
CA SER A 69 -4.38 -12.13 -6.43
C SER A 69 -3.49 -11.20 -7.27
N ARG A 70 -2.21 -11.56 -7.41
CA ARG A 70 -1.25 -10.78 -8.19
C ARG A 70 -1.60 -10.69 -9.68
N SER A 71 -2.09 -11.77 -10.27
CA SER A 71 -2.30 -11.88 -11.72
C SER A 71 -3.68 -11.39 -12.18
N TRP A 72 -4.68 -11.43 -11.30
CA TRP A 72 -6.08 -11.10 -11.67
C TRP A 72 -6.72 -10.06 -10.75
N ILE A 73 -6.67 -10.26 -9.43
CA ILE A 73 -7.45 -9.43 -8.49
C ILE A 73 -6.86 -8.01 -8.37
N ILE A 74 -5.53 -7.89 -8.26
CA ILE A 74 -4.83 -6.60 -8.20
C ILE A 74 -5.01 -5.83 -9.53
N PRO A 75 -4.74 -6.41 -10.71
CA PRO A 75 -5.02 -5.77 -12.00
C PRO A 75 -6.48 -5.31 -12.15
N PHE A 76 -7.45 -6.14 -11.79
CA PHE A 76 -8.87 -5.78 -11.78
C PHE A 76 -9.16 -4.61 -10.84
N THR A 77 -8.56 -4.60 -9.65
CA THR A 77 -8.73 -3.54 -8.66
C THR A 77 -8.16 -2.22 -9.17
N ILE A 78 -6.98 -2.24 -9.78
CA ILE A 78 -6.37 -1.04 -10.37
C ILE A 78 -7.28 -0.48 -11.47
N LEU A 79 -7.74 -1.32 -12.38
CA LEU A 79 -8.62 -0.92 -13.48
C LEU A 79 -9.92 -0.29 -12.95
N THR A 80 -10.57 -0.92 -11.97
CA THR A 80 -11.84 -0.46 -11.39
C THR A 80 -11.69 0.79 -10.53
N VAL A 81 -10.64 0.89 -9.71
CA VAL A 81 -10.36 2.09 -8.92
C VAL A 81 -10.04 3.27 -9.85
N MET A 82 -9.15 3.08 -10.82
CA MET A 82 -8.74 4.17 -11.72
C MET A 82 -9.86 4.62 -12.65
N SER A 83 -10.75 3.72 -13.05
CA SER A 83 -11.96 4.08 -13.82
C SER A 83 -13.09 4.69 -12.99
N ALA A 84 -12.97 4.71 -11.66
CA ALA A 84 -13.86 5.48 -10.81
C ALA A 84 -13.45 6.96 -10.74
N LEU A 85 -12.21 7.31 -11.13
CA LEU A 85 -11.65 8.66 -11.04
C LEU A 85 -11.96 9.50 -12.28
N SER A 86 -12.40 10.74 -12.08
CA SER A 86 -12.47 11.75 -13.14
C SER A 86 -11.17 12.58 -13.27
N PHE A 87 -10.89 13.12 -14.45
CA PHE A 87 -9.77 14.05 -14.65
C PHE A 87 -9.86 15.30 -13.77
N LYS A 88 -11.08 15.78 -13.48
CA LYS A 88 -11.31 16.88 -12.54
C LYS A 88 -10.88 16.47 -11.13
N GLN A 89 -11.24 15.26 -10.70
CA GLN A 89 -10.81 14.72 -9.41
C GLN A 89 -9.30 14.52 -9.32
N LEU A 90 -8.62 14.11 -10.39
CA LEU A 90 -7.15 13.96 -10.37
C LEU A 90 -6.45 15.28 -10.02
N LYS A 91 -6.97 16.41 -10.51
CA LYS A 91 -6.43 17.75 -10.19
C LYS A 91 -6.63 18.18 -8.73
N ILE A 92 -7.53 17.54 -7.98
CA ILE A 92 -7.87 17.91 -6.59
C ILE A 92 -6.71 17.66 -5.62
N VAL A 93 -5.84 16.67 -5.88
CA VAL A 93 -4.67 16.42 -5.02
C VAL A 93 -3.86 17.70 -4.86
N GLY A 94 -3.70 18.47 -5.95
CA GLY A 94 -2.83 19.63 -5.97
C GLY A 94 -1.38 19.25 -5.69
N VAL A 95 -0.52 20.26 -5.59
CA VAL A 95 0.93 20.04 -5.41
C VAL A 95 1.31 19.66 -3.98
N LYS A 96 0.56 20.10 -2.97
CA LYS A 96 0.95 19.95 -1.56
C LYS A 96 1.05 18.49 -1.11
N PRO A 97 0.08 17.59 -1.39
CA PRO A 97 0.21 16.18 -1.03
C PRO A 97 1.33 15.47 -1.79
N ILE A 98 1.62 15.87 -3.03
CA ILE A 98 2.73 15.34 -3.81
C ILE A 98 4.06 15.72 -3.14
N ILE A 99 4.20 16.96 -2.64
CA ILE A 99 5.37 17.39 -1.86
C ILE A 99 5.49 16.57 -0.56
N VAL A 100 4.40 16.37 0.18
CA VAL A 100 4.41 15.54 1.40
C VAL A 100 4.87 14.12 1.09
N PHE A 101 4.30 13.49 0.05
CA PHE A 101 4.69 12.17 -0.42
C PHE A 101 6.18 12.12 -0.80
N GLY A 102 6.64 13.06 -1.63
CA GLY A 102 8.02 13.10 -2.11
C GLY A 102 9.03 13.39 -1.00
N MET A 103 8.68 14.20 -0.01
CA MET A 103 9.50 14.39 1.19
C MET A 103 9.65 13.07 1.96
N GLY A 104 8.57 12.29 2.05
CA GLY A 104 8.64 10.92 2.58
C GLY A 104 9.62 10.04 1.81
N SER A 105 9.53 10.01 0.47
CA SER A 105 10.45 9.22 -0.37
C SER A 105 11.91 9.66 -0.19
N LEU A 106 12.15 10.98 -0.11
CA LEU A 106 13.48 11.54 0.13
C LEU A 106 14.04 11.11 1.48
N VAL A 107 13.24 11.16 2.54
CA VAL A 107 13.65 10.74 3.89
C VAL A 107 13.93 9.24 3.91
N ILE A 108 13.09 8.42 3.27
CA ILE A 108 13.38 6.99 3.11
C ILE A 108 14.75 6.82 2.42
N ALA A 109 15.00 7.48 1.29
CA ALA A 109 16.24 7.29 0.56
C ALA A 109 17.51 7.79 1.30
N THR A 110 17.42 8.87 2.08
CA THR A 110 18.63 9.58 2.60
C THR A 110 18.89 9.31 4.08
N LEU A 111 17.85 9.13 4.89
CA LEU A 111 17.98 8.96 6.33
C LEU A 111 18.75 7.71 6.80
N PRO A 112 18.73 6.54 6.15
CA PRO A 112 19.49 5.38 6.66
C PRO A 112 20.99 5.65 6.71
N VAL A 113 21.52 6.46 5.79
CA VAL A 113 22.94 6.86 5.76
C VAL A 113 23.27 7.71 6.99
N LEU A 114 22.44 8.71 7.27
CA LEU A 114 22.58 9.57 8.46
C LEU A 114 22.43 8.77 9.76
N LEU A 115 21.50 7.82 9.80
CA LEU A 115 21.29 6.99 11.00
C LEU A 115 22.48 6.07 11.26
N VAL A 116 23.09 5.47 10.23
CA VAL A 116 24.31 4.66 10.38
C VAL A 116 25.45 5.51 10.96
N LEU A 117 25.64 6.72 10.45
CA LEU A 117 26.64 7.66 10.99
C LEU A 117 26.38 8.03 12.46
N VAL A 118 25.15 8.39 12.79
CA VAL A 118 24.77 8.79 14.16
C VAL A 118 24.92 7.60 15.12
N PHE A 119 24.48 6.41 14.74
CA PHE A 119 24.62 5.20 15.56
C PHE A 119 26.10 4.83 15.78
N GLY A 120 26.93 4.98 14.75
CA GLY A 120 28.38 4.76 14.82
C GLY A 120 29.09 5.77 15.72
N PHE A 121 28.65 7.04 15.72
CA PHE A 121 29.19 8.07 16.60
C PHE A 121 28.95 7.77 18.09
N PHE A 122 27.76 7.25 18.44
CA PHE A 122 27.43 6.93 19.83
C PHE A 122 28.03 5.60 20.32
N ASN A 123 28.17 4.60 19.44
CA ASN A 123 28.81 3.33 19.76
C ASN A 123 29.65 2.85 18.55
N PRO A 124 30.99 2.81 18.65
CA PRO A 124 31.87 2.34 17.58
C PRO A 124 31.56 0.91 17.07
N GLU A 125 30.99 0.04 17.90
CA GLU A 125 30.56 -1.30 17.48
C GLU A 125 29.49 -1.25 16.38
N ASN A 126 28.67 -0.19 16.33
CA ASN A 126 27.71 0.01 15.27
C ASN A 126 28.40 0.32 13.94
N THR A 127 29.54 1.03 13.94
CA THR A 127 30.33 1.26 12.74
C THR A 127 30.89 -0.07 12.22
N THR A 128 31.43 -0.91 13.10
CA THR A 128 31.86 -2.27 12.73
C THR A 128 30.70 -3.11 12.20
N LEU A 129 29.53 -3.06 12.83
CA LEU A 129 28.34 -3.80 12.40
C LEU A 129 27.85 -3.34 11.03
N PHE A 130 27.59 -2.05 10.84
CA PHE A 130 26.97 -1.54 9.62
C PHE A 130 27.97 -1.48 8.47
N ILE A 131 29.14 -0.87 8.68
CA ILE A 131 30.16 -0.64 7.64
C ILE A 131 31.08 -1.86 7.53
N GLY A 132 31.72 -2.27 8.62
CA GLY A 132 32.69 -3.37 8.60
C GLY A 132 32.10 -4.72 8.17
N ASN A 133 30.95 -5.10 8.74
CA ASN A 133 30.25 -6.35 8.43
C ASN A 133 29.23 -6.21 7.29
N GLY A 134 29.12 -5.01 6.68
CA GLY A 134 28.31 -4.79 5.48
C GLY A 134 26.79 -4.80 5.67
N TYR A 135 26.27 -4.68 6.90
CA TYR A 135 24.81 -4.63 7.14
C TYR A 135 24.12 -3.40 6.50
N TRP A 136 24.86 -2.33 6.19
CA TRP A 136 24.31 -1.19 5.44
C TRP A 136 23.75 -1.60 4.07
N LYS A 137 24.33 -2.62 3.43
CA LYS A 137 23.84 -3.15 2.15
C LYS A 137 22.41 -3.66 2.27
N GLY A 138 22.05 -4.22 3.42
CA GLY A 138 20.68 -4.65 3.72
C GLY A 138 19.66 -3.50 3.80
N LEU A 139 20.09 -2.26 4.03
CA LEU A 139 19.19 -1.10 4.05
C LEU A 139 18.76 -0.67 2.64
N ILE A 140 19.55 -0.97 1.60
CA ILE A 140 19.23 -0.59 0.22
C ILE A 140 18.00 -1.34 -0.31
N PRO A 141 17.89 -2.68 -0.17
CA PRO A 141 16.68 -3.40 -0.52
C PRO A 141 15.45 -2.95 0.29
N ILE A 142 15.60 -2.43 1.51
CA ILE A 142 14.48 -1.82 2.25
C ILE A 142 13.97 -0.58 1.53
N VAL A 143 14.87 0.34 1.12
CA VAL A 143 14.49 1.52 0.31
C VAL A 143 13.75 1.08 -0.96
N GLY A 144 14.29 0.07 -1.64
CA GLY A 144 13.70 -0.52 -2.83
C GLY A 144 12.32 -1.12 -2.59
N GLY A 145 12.13 -1.85 -1.48
CA GLY A 145 10.87 -2.48 -1.10
C GLY A 145 9.80 -1.45 -0.73
N TRP A 146 10.16 -0.48 0.09
CA TRP A 146 9.27 0.58 0.54
C TRP A 146 8.82 1.43 -0.65
N ILE A 147 9.75 2.11 -1.33
CA ILE A 147 9.38 3.06 -2.37
C ILE A 147 8.99 2.32 -3.65
N GLY A 148 9.82 1.36 -4.07
CA GLY A 148 9.75 0.75 -5.41
C GLY A 148 9.03 -0.59 -5.49
N GLY A 149 8.59 -1.16 -4.37
CA GLY A 149 8.01 -2.50 -4.29
C GLY A 149 9.02 -3.64 -4.54
N SER A 150 8.51 -4.87 -4.59
CA SER A 150 9.32 -6.09 -4.65
C SER A 150 10.25 -6.18 -5.87
N THR A 151 9.86 -5.61 -7.01
CA THR A 151 10.73 -5.57 -8.20
C THR A 151 11.95 -4.69 -7.97
N SER A 152 11.76 -3.47 -7.44
CA SER A 152 12.86 -2.56 -7.15
C SER A 152 13.74 -3.08 -6.01
N GLN A 153 13.14 -3.72 -4.99
CA GLN A 153 13.85 -4.40 -3.91
C GLN A 153 14.85 -5.45 -4.43
N LEU A 154 14.43 -6.29 -5.39
CA LEU A 154 15.30 -7.30 -6.00
C LEU A 154 16.40 -6.66 -6.86
N VAL A 155 16.06 -5.66 -7.69
CA VAL A 155 17.06 -4.94 -8.49
C VAL A 155 18.12 -4.31 -7.59
N LEU A 156 17.69 -3.64 -6.51
CA LEU A 156 18.59 -2.94 -5.60
C LEU A 156 19.41 -3.88 -4.71
N LYS A 157 18.89 -5.08 -4.40
CA LYS A 157 19.70 -6.15 -3.78
C LYS A 157 20.90 -6.49 -4.66
N GLU A 158 20.68 -6.70 -5.96
CA GLU A 158 21.77 -7.00 -6.90
C GLU A 158 22.73 -5.81 -7.05
N LEU A 159 22.21 -4.59 -7.22
CA LEU A 159 23.05 -3.38 -7.37
C LEU A 159 23.89 -3.05 -6.14
N ALA A 160 23.38 -3.31 -4.93
CA ALA A 160 24.11 -3.11 -3.69
C ALA A 160 25.00 -4.32 -3.32
N GLU A 161 24.97 -5.39 -4.13
CA GLU A 161 25.64 -6.66 -3.85
C GLU A 161 25.33 -7.18 -2.45
N THR A 162 24.05 -7.15 -2.08
CA THR A 162 23.60 -7.53 -0.74
C THR A 162 23.74 -9.04 -0.55
N PRO A 163 24.48 -9.52 0.46
CA PRO A 163 24.59 -10.95 0.74
C PRO A 163 23.22 -11.59 0.93
N GLU A 164 23.03 -12.80 0.38
CA GLU A 164 21.72 -13.47 0.37
C GLU A 164 21.14 -13.68 1.77
N ALA A 165 21.98 -14.07 2.73
CA ALA A 165 21.56 -14.22 4.13
C ALA A 165 21.01 -12.92 4.72
N ILE A 166 21.68 -11.78 4.49
CA ILE A 166 21.20 -10.46 4.94
C ILE A 166 19.89 -10.11 4.24
N PHE A 167 19.82 -10.31 2.92
CA PHE A 167 18.62 -10.02 2.14
C PHE A 167 17.39 -10.80 2.61
N LEU A 168 17.52 -12.10 2.86
CA LEU A 168 16.42 -12.93 3.34
C LEU A 168 15.92 -12.46 4.71
N SER A 169 16.82 -12.12 5.63
CA SER A 169 16.42 -11.59 6.94
C SER A 169 15.77 -10.21 6.85
N ILE A 170 16.27 -9.34 5.97
CA ILE A 170 15.67 -8.04 5.67
C ILE A 170 14.27 -8.21 5.09
N LEU A 171 14.05 -9.17 4.20
CA LEU A 171 12.73 -9.43 3.62
C LEU A 171 11.70 -9.82 4.69
N VAL A 172 12.10 -10.63 5.68
CA VAL A 172 11.24 -10.97 6.83
C VAL A 172 10.95 -9.74 7.67
N LEU A 173 11.98 -8.96 8.03
CA LEU A 173 11.82 -7.72 8.80
C LEU A 173 10.89 -6.72 8.10
N ASP A 174 11.14 -6.46 6.83
CA ASP A 174 10.39 -5.53 5.98
C ASP A 174 8.91 -5.92 5.93
N ASN A 175 8.63 -7.20 5.64
CA ASN A 175 7.27 -7.73 5.62
C ASN A 175 6.56 -7.47 6.97
N ILE A 176 7.19 -7.83 8.09
CA ILE A 176 6.62 -7.57 9.43
C ILE A 176 6.35 -6.08 9.66
N LEU A 177 7.32 -5.22 9.34
CA LEU A 177 7.22 -3.78 9.59
C LEU A 177 6.14 -3.12 8.74
N VAL A 178 6.05 -3.40 7.44
CA VAL A 178 5.01 -2.85 6.55
C VAL A 178 3.62 -3.23 7.05
N ASN A 179 3.47 -4.43 7.61
CA ASN A 179 2.19 -4.92 8.10
C ASN A 179 1.77 -4.24 9.41
N ILE A 180 2.69 -4.11 10.37
CA ILE A 180 2.48 -3.32 11.59
C ILE A 180 2.19 -1.86 11.21
N TRP A 181 2.95 -1.31 10.27
CA TRP A 181 2.80 0.06 9.80
C TRP A 181 1.44 0.30 9.15
N THR A 182 0.96 -0.65 8.34
CA THR A 182 -0.38 -0.61 7.74
C THR A 182 -1.46 -0.47 8.82
N ILE A 183 -1.37 -1.26 9.89
CA ILE A 183 -2.29 -1.17 11.04
C ILE A 183 -2.24 0.24 11.64
N LEU A 184 -1.05 0.79 11.89
CA LEU A 184 -0.88 2.13 12.45
C LEU A 184 -1.43 3.22 11.51
N MET A 185 -1.26 3.09 10.20
CA MET A 185 -1.77 4.06 9.22
C MET A 185 -3.30 4.04 9.12
N PHE A 186 -3.93 2.87 9.25
CA PHE A 186 -5.39 2.76 9.40
C PHE A 186 -5.91 3.52 10.63
N GLN A 187 -5.20 3.42 11.76
CA GLN A 187 -5.54 4.15 12.98
C GLN A 187 -5.36 5.65 12.82
N PHE A 188 -4.24 6.04 12.22
CA PHE A 188 -3.88 7.44 12.06
C PHE A 188 -4.83 8.16 11.10
N ILE A 189 -5.14 7.56 9.94
CA ILE A 189 -5.93 8.23 8.91
C ILE A 189 -7.33 8.61 9.40
N LYS A 190 -7.95 7.80 10.27
CA LYS A 190 -9.24 8.12 10.90
C LYS A 190 -9.18 9.32 11.84
N LYS A 191 -8.05 9.51 12.51
CA LYS A 191 -7.83 10.62 13.45
C LYS A 191 -7.43 11.92 12.74
N SER A 192 -7.18 11.89 11.43
CA SER A 192 -6.73 13.06 10.65
C SER A 192 -7.61 14.29 10.85
N ASN A 193 -8.95 14.14 10.86
CA ASN A 193 -9.86 15.29 11.05
C ASN A 193 -9.67 15.98 12.41
N ARG A 194 -9.45 15.20 13.47
CA ARG A 194 -9.18 15.74 14.81
C ARG A 194 -7.86 16.50 14.84
N ILE A 195 -6.83 15.96 14.20
CA ILE A 195 -5.50 16.59 14.15
C ILE A 195 -5.55 17.86 13.27
N ASN A 196 -6.25 17.82 12.13
CA ASN A 196 -6.47 18.98 11.26
C ASN A 196 -7.11 20.13 12.05
N LYS A 197 -8.19 19.84 12.79
CA LYS A 197 -8.87 20.83 13.65
C LYS A 197 -7.92 21.38 14.73
N ALA A 198 -7.14 20.52 15.38
CA ALA A 198 -6.17 20.94 16.39
C ALA A 198 -5.05 21.83 15.82
N TRP A 199 -4.73 21.71 14.53
CA TRP A 199 -3.67 22.48 13.86
C TRP A 199 -4.20 23.63 13.01
N GLY A 200 -5.52 23.89 13.02
CA GLY A 200 -6.14 24.94 12.22
C GLY A 200 -6.00 24.70 10.70
N ILE A 201 -5.94 23.44 10.28
CA ILE A 201 -5.89 23.03 8.87
C ILE A 201 -7.31 22.73 8.41
N ASP A 202 -7.68 23.22 7.23
CA ASP A 202 -8.95 22.87 6.61
C ASP A 202 -9.02 21.35 6.34
N SER A 203 -10.01 20.71 6.94
CA SER A 203 -10.23 19.28 6.83
C SER A 203 -11.06 18.88 5.62
N GLU A 204 -11.66 19.84 4.92
CA GLU A 204 -12.48 19.54 3.76
C GLU A 204 -11.62 19.16 2.55
N PHE A 205 -12.05 18.09 1.89
CA PHE A 205 -11.54 17.74 0.58
C PHE A 205 -12.52 18.33 -0.44
N PRO A 206 -12.05 18.94 -1.54
CA PRO A 206 -12.94 19.37 -2.60
C PRO A 206 -13.82 18.20 -3.03
N ILE A 207 -15.12 18.30 -2.77
CA ILE A 207 -16.08 17.26 -3.14
C ILE A 207 -16.32 17.41 -4.64
N VAL A 208 -15.84 16.46 -5.43
CA VAL A 208 -16.29 16.33 -6.81
C VAL A 208 -17.08 15.04 -6.87
N GLU A 209 -18.37 15.17 -7.09
CA GLU A 209 -19.25 14.02 -7.30
C GLU A 209 -18.73 13.19 -8.49
N PRO A 210 -18.86 11.85 -8.43
CA PRO A 210 -18.54 11.00 -9.56
C PRO A 210 -19.28 11.50 -10.81
N PRO A 211 -18.65 11.47 -12.00
CA PRO A 211 -19.33 11.88 -13.22
C PRO A 211 -20.67 11.16 -13.36
N GLU A 212 -21.76 11.90 -13.49
CA GLU A 212 -23.04 11.28 -13.81
C GLU A 212 -23.02 10.80 -15.28
N SER A 213 -23.54 9.59 -15.50
CA SER A 213 -23.71 9.06 -16.86
C SER A 213 -24.64 9.97 -17.64
N LYS A 214 -24.18 10.48 -18.78
CA LYS A 214 -24.98 11.40 -19.60
C LYS A 214 -26.08 10.60 -20.35
N GLY A 215 -27.34 10.76 -19.95
CA GLY A 215 -28.50 10.32 -20.74
C GLY A 215 -29.57 9.52 -19.98
N LYS A 216 -30.76 9.37 -20.58
CA LYS A 216 -31.88 8.54 -20.08
C LYS A 216 -31.64 7.03 -20.28
N VAL A 217 -30.40 6.56 -20.15
CA VAL A 217 -30.05 5.15 -20.39
C VAL A 217 -30.40 4.32 -19.16
N SER A 218 -30.98 3.14 -19.37
CA SER A 218 -31.35 2.27 -18.24
C SER A 218 -30.10 1.78 -17.49
N LEU A 219 -30.21 1.69 -16.15
CA LEU A 219 -29.13 1.22 -15.28
C LEU A 219 -28.61 -0.17 -15.68
N ARG A 220 -29.49 -1.03 -16.21
CA ARG A 220 -29.12 -2.37 -16.68
C ARG A 220 -28.13 -2.32 -17.85
N ILE A 221 -28.35 -1.43 -18.81
CA ILE A 221 -27.46 -1.26 -19.97
C ILE A 221 -26.11 -0.71 -19.51
N LEU A 222 -26.10 0.32 -18.64
CA LEU A 222 -24.86 0.88 -18.07
C LEU A 222 -24.03 -0.20 -17.36
N ASN A 223 -24.68 -1.05 -16.56
CA ASN A 223 -24.01 -2.14 -15.86
C ASN A 223 -23.43 -3.18 -16.83
N LEU A 224 -24.20 -3.59 -17.84
CA LEU A 224 -23.75 -4.58 -18.84
C LEU A 224 -22.56 -4.06 -19.65
N VAL A 225 -22.61 -2.81 -20.12
CA VAL A 225 -21.51 -2.18 -20.85
C VAL A 225 -20.27 -2.09 -19.95
N THR A 226 -20.42 -1.56 -18.74
CA THR A 226 -19.30 -1.40 -17.79
C THR A 226 -18.64 -2.74 -17.47
N ILE A 227 -19.42 -3.75 -17.09
CA ILE A 227 -18.90 -5.09 -16.74
C ILE A 227 -18.27 -5.76 -17.97
N GLY A 228 -18.94 -5.71 -19.13
CA GLY A 228 -18.44 -6.29 -20.37
C GLY A 228 -17.10 -5.68 -20.79
N THR A 229 -16.98 -4.36 -20.74
CA THR A 229 -15.71 -3.67 -21.05
C THR A 229 -14.60 -4.05 -20.06
N ILE A 230 -14.88 -4.13 -18.76
CA ILE A 230 -13.89 -4.57 -17.76
C ILE A 230 -13.39 -5.99 -18.07
N ILE A 231 -14.30 -6.93 -18.35
CA ILE A 231 -13.94 -8.31 -18.67
C ILE A 231 -13.06 -8.37 -19.93
N ILE A 232 -13.45 -7.66 -20.99
CA ILE A 232 -12.67 -7.61 -22.24
C ILE A 232 -11.26 -7.07 -21.98
N VAL A 233 -11.13 -5.95 -21.27
CA VAL A 233 -9.82 -5.35 -20.97
C VAL A 233 -8.97 -6.30 -20.13
N MET A 234 -9.56 -6.98 -19.14
CA MET A 234 -8.86 -7.96 -18.31
C MET A 234 -8.37 -9.17 -19.11
N ILE A 235 -9.19 -9.70 -20.02
CA ILE A 235 -8.79 -10.79 -20.92
C ILE A 235 -7.64 -10.32 -21.82
N LEU A 236 -7.79 -9.16 -22.49
CA LEU A 236 -6.74 -8.62 -23.35
C LEU A 236 -5.43 -8.39 -22.60
N ALA A 237 -5.50 -7.83 -21.39
CA ALA A 237 -4.33 -7.61 -20.54
C ALA A 237 -3.65 -8.94 -20.15
N SER A 238 -4.43 -10.01 -19.93
CA SER A 238 -3.88 -11.34 -19.60
C SER A 238 -3.20 -12.04 -20.80
N LEU A 239 -3.56 -11.68 -22.03
CA LEU A 239 -2.94 -12.21 -23.25
C LEU A 239 -1.61 -11.54 -23.58
N ILE A 240 -1.34 -10.36 -23.02
CA ILE A 240 -0.12 -9.61 -23.23
C ILE A 240 0.82 -9.85 -22.05
N SER A 241 1.97 -10.49 -22.30
CA SER A 241 3.00 -10.73 -21.28
C SER A 241 3.70 -9.43 -20.88
N MET A 242 3.10 -8.69 -19.93
CA MET A 242 3.68 -7.48 -19.34
C MET A 242 4.37 -7.78 -18.01
N SER A 243 5.41 -7.02 -17.67
CA SER A 243 5.90 -6.97 -16.29
C SER A 243 4.80 -6.42 -15.37
N PHE A 244 4.82 -6.79 -14.09
CA PHE A 244 3.81 -6.34 -13.14
C PHE A 244 3.69 -4.81 -13.11
N LEU A 245 4.81 -4.10 -13.01
CA LEU A 245 4.85 -2.62 -13.01
C LEU A 245 4.22 -2.03 -14.27
N MET A 246 4.55 -2.57 -15.45
CA MET A 246 3.98 -2.10 -16.71
C MET A 246 2.47 -2.35 -16.77
N GLY A 247 2.01 -3.51 -16.29
CA GLY A 247 0.58 -3.81 -16.16
C GLY A 247 -0.15 -2.81 -15.25
N VAL A 248 0.44 -2.47 -14.10
CA VAL A 248 -0.13 -1.44 -13.20
C VAL A 248 -0.27 -0.10 -13.93
N VAL A 249 0.78 0.37 -14.61
CA VAL A 249 0.78 1.66 -15.32
C VAL A 249 -0.25 1.66 -16.45
N VAL A 250 -0.23 0.64 -17.31
CA VAL A 250 -1.13 0.54 -18.48
C VAL A 250 -2.58 0.44 -18.04
N LEU A 251 -2.91 -0.43 -17.08
CA LEU A 251 -4.29 -0.57 -16.60
C LEU A 251 -4.79 0.68 -15.87
N SER A 252 -3.89 1.44 -15.25
CA SER A 252 -4.25 2.72 -14.63
C SER A 252 -4.61 3.77 -15.67
N ILE A 253 -3.84 3.85 -16.77
CA ILE A 253 -4.14 4.74 -17.89
C ILE A 253 -5.45 4.32 -18.57
N ILE A 254 -5.61 3.04 -18.89
CA ILE A 254 -6.85 2.51 -19.50
C ILE A 254 -8.05 2.77 -18.59
N GLY A 255 -7.94 2.48 -17.29
CA GLY A 255 -9.00 2.74 -16.32
C GLY A 255 -9.40 4.21 -16.32
N LEU A 256 -8.43 5.12 -16.20
CA LEU A 256 -8.68 6.55 -16.23
C LEU A 256 -9.36 7.00 -17.54
N LEU A 257 -8.92 6.48 -18.69
CA LEU A 257 -9.53 6.78 -19.98
C LEU A 257 -10.98 6.26 -20.06
N LEU A 258 -11.24 5.03 -19.62
CA LEU A 258 -12.59 4.46 -19.60
C LEU A 258 -13.54 5.30 -18.74
N GLY A 259 -13.11 5.65 -17.53
CA GLY A 259 -13.92 6.45 -16.60
C GLY A 259 -14.23 7.87 -17.08
N ASN A 260 -13.48 8.40 -18.05
CA ASN A 260 -13.64 9.79 -18.50
C ASN A 260 -14.15 9.93 -19.94
N LEU A 261 -13.88 8.95 -20.80
CA LEU A 261 -14.22 9.00 -22.23
C LEU A 261 -15.46 8.16 -22.57
N ASN A 262 -15.83 7.17 -21.76
CA ASN A 262 -17.01 6.35 -22.02
C ASN A 262 -18.28 6.98 -21.41
N PRO A 263 -19.24 7.47 -22.20
CA PRO A 263 -20.46 8.10 -21.68
C PRO A 263 -21.42 7.11 -21.01
N LEU A 264 -21.28 5.80 -21.28
CA LEU A 264 -22.09 4.72 -20.71
C LEU A 264 -21.42 4.04 -19.51
N TRP A 265 -20.47 4.72 -18.88
CA TRP A 265 -19.74 4.20 -17.72
C TRP A 265 -20.52 4.38 -16.42
N ASN A 266 -20.58 3.34 -15.60
CA ASN A 266 -21.20 3.40 -14.27
C ASN A 266 -20.14 3.55 -13.16
N HIS A 267 -19.82 4.80 -12.79
CA HIS A 267 -18.86 5.12 -11.73
C HIS A 267 -19.22 4.53 -10.36
N LYS A 268 -20.53 4.48 -10.03
CA LYS A 268 -20.99 3.91 -8.75
C LYS A 268 -20.74 2.40 -8.70
N LEU A 269 -20.95 1.70 -9.80
CA LEU A 269 -20.69 0.27 -9.91
C LEU A 269 -19.19 -0.03 -9.76
N VAL A 270 -18.33 0.65 -10.50
CA VAL A 270 -16.88 0.39 -10.43
C VAL A 270 -16.29 0.74 -9.07
N LEU A 271 -16.77 1.81 -8.42
CA LEU A 271 -16.34 2.14 -7.05
C LEU A 271 -16.76 1.06 -6.04
N LYS A 272 -17.94 0.44 -6.22
CA LYS A 272 -18.39 -0.68 -5.40
C LYS A 272 -17.56 -1.94 -5.65
N LEU A 273 -17.27 -2.27 -6.91
CA LEU A 273 -16.41 -3.39 -7.29
C LEU A 273 -14.99 -3.22 -6.73
N ALA A 274 -14.42 -2.02 -6.87
CA ALA A 274 -13.13 -1.64 -6.31
C ALA A 274 -13.09 -1.80 -4.78
N GLY A 275 -14.10 -1.30 -4.07
CA GLY A 275 -14.16 -1.44 -2.61
C GLY A 275 -14.21 -2.90 -2.16
N PHE A 276 -14.94 -3.75 -2.87
CA PHE A 276 -14.98 -5.19 -2.60
C PHE A 276 -13.63 -5.86 -2.88
N SER A 277 -13.01 -5.57 -4.04
CA SER A 277 -11.76 -6.20 -4.44
C SER A 277 -10.58 -5.79 -3.56
N ILE A 278 -10.58 -4.57 -3.01
CA ILE A 278 -9.59 -4.15 -2.00
C ILE A 278 -9.74 -4.98 -0.73
N ILE A 279 -10.95 -5.21 -0.22
CA ILE A 279 -11.17 -6.07 0.96
C ILE A 279 -10.64 -7.49 0.68
N LEU A 280 -10.91 -8.01 -0.52
CA LEU A 280 -10.42 -9.32 -0.96
C LEU A 280 -8.88 -9.38 -1.00
N ILE A 281 -8.23 -8.36 -1.57
CA ILE A 281 -6.76 -8.27 -1.61
C ILE A 281 -6.19 -8.23 -0.19
N MET A 282 -6.78 -7.44 0.71
CA MET A 282 -6.33 -7.34 2.09
C MET A 282 -6.48 -8.67 2.84
N ALA A 283 -7.56 -9.40 2.59
CA ALA A 283 -7.77 -10.74 3.13
C ALA A 283 -6.71 -11.75 2.65
N ILE A 284 -6.37 -11.71 1.36
CA ILE A 284 -5.32 -12.56 0.81
C ILE A 284 -3.96 -12.15 1.38
N LEU A 285 -3.67 -10.85 1.47
CA LEU A 285 -2.40 -10.35 2.01
C LEU A 285 -2.21 -10.73 3.47
N GLY A 286 -3.28 -10.76 4.28
CA GLY A 286 -3.24 -11.21 5.67
C GLY A 286 -2.78 -12.67 5.84
N LEU A 287 -2.91 -13.52 4.80
CA LEU A 287 -2.40 -14.90 4.82
C LEU A 287 -0.85 -14.97 4.69
N LYS A 288 -0.19 -13.89 4.22
CA LYS A 288 1.28 -13.84 4.11
C LYS A 288 1.99 -13.56 5.43
N LEU A 289 1.24 -13.18 6.46
CA LEU A 289 1.82 -12.87 7.77
C LEU A 289 2.38 -14.13 8.41
N ASN A 290 3.71 -14.20 8.51
CA ASN A 290 4.41 -15.27 9.20
C ASN A 290 5.49 -14.63 10.09
N PHE A 291 5.46 -14.95 11.38
CA PHE A 291 6.36 -14.39 12.40
C PHE A 291 7.53 -15.34 12.75
N SER A 292 7.80 -16.34 11.90
CA SER A 292 8.86 -17.32 12.19
C SER A 292 10.27 -16.72 12.10
N ASN A 293 11.05 -16.98 13.16
CA ASN A 293 12.50 -16.78 13.33
C ASN A 293 13.12 -15.52 12.68
N LEU A 294 12.98 -14.39 13.36
CA LEU A 294 13.76 -13.18 13.09
C LEU A 294 15.14 -13.26 13.77
N SER A 295 16.18 -13.70 13.06
CA SER A 295 17.56 -13.70 13.55
C SER A 295 18.34 -12.50 13.02
N LEU A 296 18.00 -11.28 13.46
CA LEU A 296 18.70 -10.05 13.09
C LEU A 296 19.39 -9.40 14.29
N PRO A 297 20.52 -8.70 14.09
CA PRO A 297 21.11 -7.87 15.12
C PRO A 297 20.09 -6.84 15.63
N ILE A 298 19.95 -6.74 16.95
CA ILE A 298 18.96 -5.86 17.57
C ILE A 298 19.16 -4.39 17.14
N ASN A 299 20.41 -3.95 16.97
CA ASN A 299 20.75 -2.59 16.55
C ASN A 299 20.23 -2.27 15.15
N LEU A 300 20.20 -3.24 14.23
CA LEU A 300 19.61 -3.08 12.90
C LEU A 300 18.09 -2.89 13.01
N ILE A 301 17.41 -3.70 13.82
CA ILE A 301 15.97 -3.58 14.04
C ILE A 301 15.64 -2.20 14.63
N PHE A 302 16.38 -1.75 15.65
CA PHE A 302 16.22 -0.43 16.24
C PHE A 302 16.45 0.69 15.23
N LEU A 303 17.49 0.60 14.39
CA LEU A 303 17.76 1.59 13.35
C LEU A 303 16.57 1.70 12.38
N VAL A 304 16.05 0.57 11.88
CA VAL A 304 14.93 0.56 10.92
C VAL A 304 13.63 1.07 11.56
N LEU A 305 13.39 0.77 12.84
CA LEU A 305 12.24 1.32 13.58
C LEU A 305 12.32 2.84 13.74
N ILE A 306 13.49 3.36 14.14
CA ILE A 306 13.70 4.82 14.25
C ILE A 306 13.57 5.49 12.89
N TRP A 307 14.12 4.87 11.85
CA TRP A 307 14.01 5.33 10.47
C TRP A 307 12.55 5.50 10.04
N LEU A 308 11.71 4.49 10.30
CA LEU A 308 10.29 4.51 9.96
C LEU A 308 9.52 5.60 10.72
N ILE A 309 9.81 5.78 12.01
CA ILE A 309 9.21 6.83 12.84
C ILE A 309 9.60 8.23 12.33
N LEU A 310 10.88 8.45 12.05
CA LEU A 310 11.39 9.73 11.58
C LEU A 310 10.86 10.10 10.18
N HIS A 311 10.71 9.10 9.29
CA HIS A 311 9.99 9.26 8.01
C HIS A 311 8.59 9.83 8.24
N PHE A 312 7.81 9.20 9.11
CA PHE A 312 6.46 9.62 9.41
C PHE A 312 6.38 11.02 10.03
N LEU A 313 7.25 11.30 11.01
CA LEU A 313 7.33 12.60 11.66
C LEU A 313 7.70 13.71 10.67
N THR A 314 8.61 13.43 9.75
CA THR A 314 9.01 14.41 8.72
C THR A 314 7.86 14.70 7.76
N MET A 315 7.14 13.69 7.30
CA MET A 315 5.94 13.88 6.50
C MET A 315 4.87 14.68 7.26
N LEU A 316 4.71 14.42 8.56
CA LEU A 316 3.76 15.11 9.43
C LEU A 316 4.10 16.60 9.61
N ILE A 317 5.38 16.90 9.84
CA ILE A 317 5.91 18.28 9.90
C ILE A 317 5.69 18.97 8.54
N THR A 318 6.00 18.28 7.44
CA THR A 318 5.83 18.82 6.08
C THR A 318 4.37 19.16 5.79
N ALA A 319 3.45 18.26 6.16
CA ALA A 319 2.02 18.50 5.99
C ALA A 319 1.52 19.69 6.80
N ARG A 320 2.03 19.85 8.04
CA ARG A 320 1.73 21.01 8.89
C ARG A 320 2.25 22.31 8.30
N LEU A 321 3.49 22.34 7.82
CA LEU A 321 4.11 23.52 7.19
C LEU A 321 3.35 23.96 5.93
N LEU A 322 2.92 23.00 5.11
CA LEU A 322 2.16 23.26 3.89
C LEU A 322 0.67 23.56 4.15
N LYS A 323 0.20 23.38 5.40
CA LYS A 323 -1.22 23.45 5.77
C LYS A 323 -2.07 22.58 4.84
N THR A 324 -1.66 21.32 4.62
CA THR A 324 -2.43 20.35 3.85
C THR A 324 -3.09 19.33 4.78
N ASN A 325 -4.19 18.73 4.32
CA ASN A 325 -4.93 17.76 5.10
C ASN A 325 -4.05 16.58 5.52
N ILE A 326 -4.00 16.30 6.81
CA ILE A 326 -3.12 15.30 7.43
C ILE A 326 -3.43 13.87 6.96
N ALA A 327 -4.62 13.60 6.42
CA ALA A 327 -4.91 12.29 5.83
C ALA A 327 -3.91 11.95 4.70
N TRP A 328 -3.37 12.96 3.99
CA TRP A 328 -2.32 12.76 2.99
C TRP A 328 -1.01 12.21 3.55
N VAL A 329 -0.74 12.37 4.85
CA VAL A 329 0.44 11.76 5.49
C VAL A 329 0.29 10.24 5.52
N ALA A 330 -0.86 9.71 5.95
CA ALA A 330 -1.12 8.27 5.90
C ALA A 330 -1.19 7.74 4.46
N ILE A 331 -1.88 8.45 3.57
CA ILE A 331 -2.01 8.05 2.15
C ILE A 331 -0.63 8.00 1.50
N GLY A 332 0.15 9.07 1.63
CA GLY A 332 1.49 9.17 1.06
C GLY A 332 2.49 8.21 1.70
N SER A 333 2.42 8.01 3.03
CA SER A 333 3.29 7.06 3.70
C SER A 333 2.98 5.64 3.25
N MET A 334 1.72 5.27 3.06
CA MET A 334 1.38 3.94 2.55
C MET A 334 1.72 3.79 1.07
N ALA A 335 1.62 4.84 0.27
CA ALA A 335 2.12 4.83 -1.10
C ALA A 335 3.64 4.55 -1.16
N ASN A 336 4.40 5.11 -0.21
CA ASN A 336 5.85 4.93 -0.06
C ASN A 336 6.28 3.63 0.65
N LEU A 337 5.39 2.83 1.25
CA LEU A 337 5.79 1.65 2.02
C LEU A 337 4.96 0.40 1.73
N GLY A 338 3.65 0.55 1.53
CA GLY A 338 2.75 -0.58 1.34
C GLY A 338 2.19 -0.70 -0.09
N GLY A 339 2.51 0.24 -0.97
CA GLY A 339 2.29 0.16 -2.41
C GLY A 339 0.83 0.14 -2.87
N ILE A 340 0.62 -0.45 -4.05
CA ILE A 340 -0.60 -0.32 -4.87
C ILE A 340 -1.84 -0.96 -4.25
N SER A 341 -1.66 -1.91 -3.33
CA SER A 341 -2.74 -2.63 -2.66
C SER A 341 -3.16 -1.97 -1.35
N THR A 342 -2.21 -1.67 -0.47
CA THR A 342 -2.51 -1.21 0.88
C THR A 342 -2.76 0.30 0.97
N ALA A 343 -2.16 1.12 0.10
CA ALA A 343 -2.41 2.56 0.07
C ALA A 343 -3.89 2.89 -0.21
N PRO A 344 -4.54 2.35 -1.26
CA PRO A 344 -5.99 2.54 -1.44
C PRO A 344 -6.80 1.86 -0.33
N ALA A 345 -6.34 0.77 0.28
CA ALA A 345 -7.02 0.15 1.42
C ALA A 345 -7.09 1.09 2.63
N VAL A 346 -5.96 1.65 3.05
CA VAL A 346 -5.90 2.66 4.13
C VAL A 346 -6.76 3.88 3.79
N THR A 347 -6.69 4.33 2.54
CA THR A 347 -7.50 5.46 2.06
C THR A 347 -9.00 5.18 2.15
N SER A 348 -9.44 3.96 1.83
CA SER A 348 -10.85 3.55 1.86
C SER A 348 -11.48 3.58 3.25
N ALA A 349 -10.67 3.48 4.32
CA ALA A 349 -11.12 3.62 5.70
C ALA A 349 -11.42 5.08 6.09
N TYR A 350 -10.98 6.03 5.27
CA TYR A 350 -11.23 7.45 5.44
C TYR A 350 -12.26 7.98 4.42
N LYS A 351 -11.92 7.98 3.13
CA LYS A 351 -12.81 8.36 2.02
C LYS A 351 -12.51 7.51 0.79
N LYS A 352 -13.50 6.77 0.28
CA LYS A 352 -13.32 5.84 -0.86
C LYS A 352 -12.99 6.57 -2.16
N GLU A 353 -13.46 7.80 -2.28
CA GLU A 353 -13.26 8.68 -3.43
C GLU A 353 -11.79 9.07 -3.62
N LEU A 354 -10.97 8.94 -2.57
CA LEU A 354 -9.53 9.24 -2.60
C LEU A 354 -8.67 8.01 -2.95
N MET A 355 -9.24 6.81 -3.02
CA MET A 355 -8.49 5.59 -3.37
C MET A 355 -7.71 5.70 -4.69
N PRO A 356 -8.26 6.32 -5.76
CA PRO A 356 -7.51 6.47 -7.00
C PRO A 356 -6.27 7.36 -6.85
N HIS A 357 -6.31 8.39 -6.00
CA HIS A 357 -5.14 9.23 -5.74
C HIS A 357 -4.06 8.47 -5.00
N ALA A 358 -4.44 7.60 -4.07
CA ALA A 358 -3.50 6.70 -3.40
C ALA A 358 -2.83 5.75 -4.39
N ILE A 359 -3.58 5.23 -5.37
CA ILE A 359 -3.02 4.42 -6.47
C ILE A 359 -2.02 5.23 -7.29
N VAL A 360 -2.35 6.47 -7.69
CA VAL A 360 -1.44 7.32 -8.46
C VAL A 360 -0.12 7.57 -7.71
N LEU A 361 -0.19 7.88 -6.42
CA LEU A 361 1.01 8.06 -5.59
C LEU A 361 1.80 6.75 -5.46
N ALA A 362 1.13 5.60 -5.30
CA ALA A 362 1.80 4.30 -5.24
C ALA A 362 2.50 3.95 -6.57
N ILE A 363 1.91 4.31 -7.72
CA ILE A 363 2.55 4.14 -9.03
C ILE A 363 3.77 5.03 -9.16
N LEU A 364 3.66 6.31 -8.78
CA LEU A 364 4.79 7.23 -8.78
C LEU A 364 5.94 6.70 -7.91
N SER A 365 5.60 6.15 -6.75
CA SER A 365 6.55 5.46 -5.86
C SER A 365 7.23 4.30 -6.59
N MET A 366 6.46 3.35 -7.15
CA MET A 366 7.00 2.17 -7.82
C MET A 366 7.90 2.51 -9.01
N VAL A 367 7.53 3.50 -9.82
CA VAL A 367 8.30 3.92 -10.99
C VAL A 367 9.64 4.57 -10.59
N THR A 368 9.68 5.30 -9.47
CA THR A 368 10.87 6.04 -9.04
C THR A 368 11.74 5.28 -8.04
N GLY A 369 11.25 4.17 -7.47
CA GLY A 369 11.89 3.50 -6.34
C GLY A 369 13.32 3.01 -6.58
N THR A 370 13.63 2.46 -7.76
CA THR A 370 15.01 2.06 -8.09
C THR A 370 15.95 3.27 -8.08
N SER A 371 15.51 4.42 -8.61
CA SER A 371 16.31 5.66 -8.61
C SER A 371 16.59 6.15 -7.20
N TRP A 372 15.60 6.08 -6.30
CA TRP A 372 15.79 6.44 -4.89
C TRP A 372 16.78 5.51 -4.20
N GLY A 373 16.73 4.20 -4.44
CA GLY A 373 17.70 3.27 -3.87
C GLY A 373 19.12 3.45 -4.44
N MET A 374 19.25 3.81 -5.72
CA MET A 374 20.55 4.16 -6.31
C MET A 374 21.14 5.42 -5.67
N LEU A 375 20.31 6.42 -5.33
CA LEU A 375 20.75 7.55 -4.53
C LEU A 375 21.28 7.10 -3.16
N THR A 376 20.59 6.18 -2.49
CA THR A 376 21.05 5.63 -1.21
C THR A 376 22.39 4.91 -1.34
N ILE A 377 22.58 4.09 -2.40
CA ILE A 377 23.87 3.43 -2.69
C ILE A 377 24.97 4.47 -2.86
N TYR A 378 24.73 5.49 -3.68
CA TYR A 378 25.69 6.57 -3.92
C TYR A 378 26.11 7.25 -2.61
N LEU A 379 25.14 7.59 -1.74
CA LEU A 379 25.41 8.25 -0.47
C LEU A 379 26.20 7.37 0.51
N PHE A 380 25.93 6.06 0.56
CA PHE A 380 26.75 5.13 1.35
C PHE A 380 28.17 4.99 0.79
N GLY A 381 28.36 5.09 -0.52
CA GLY A 381 29.69 5.10 -1.14
C GLY A 381 30.55 6.33 -0.81
N LEU A 382 29.99 7.34 -0.15
CA LEU A 382 30.72 8.51 0.35
C LEU A 382 31.24 8.33 1.78
N LEU A 383 30.81 7.27 2.49
CA LEU A 383 31.27 6.88 3.82
C LEU A 383 32.49 5.96 3.72
#